data_AF-A0A933TKW9-F1
#
_entry.id   AF-A0A933TKW9-F1
#
_cell.length_a   1.000
_cell.length_b   1.000
_cell.length_c   1.000
_cell.angle_alpha   90.00
_cell.angle_beta   90.00
_cell.angle_gamma   90.00
#
_symmetry.space_group_name_H-M   'P 1'
#
loop_
_entity.id
_entity.type
_entity.pdbx_description
1 polymer ?
#
loop_
_entity_poly.entity_id
_entity_poly.type
_entity_poly.pdbx_seq_one_letter_code
_entity_poly.pdbx_strand_id
1 'polypeptide(L)'
;LNDVPKEIEKGVYASMVSRIKLLAELKLNIKSEPQDGRFSIAFEKKQVEVRVAVAPSEFGESVVMRLLDPDAINISLEELGLRPDDRCRRLLHSMGIGTNAPSVP
;
A
#
# COMPACT_ATOMS: atom_id res chain seq x y z
N LEU A 1 -14.32 -20.39 2.50
CA LEU A 1 -13.46 -19.55 3.35
C LEU A 1 -12.47 -20.37 4.21
N ASN A 2 -12.50 -21.71 4.18
CA ASN A 2 -11.65 -22.58 5.01
C ASN A 2 -10.49 -23.25 4.23
N ASP A 3 -10.22 -22.86 2.98
CA ASP A 3 -9.20 -23.50 2.14
C ASP A 3 -7.81 -22.88 2.30
N VAL A 4 -7.58 -22.06 3.34
CA VAL A 4 -6.23 -21.60 3.67
C VAL A 4 -5.57 -22.68 4.52
N PRO A 5 -4.56 -23.40 4.01
CA PRO A 5 -3.87 -24.41 4.80
C PRO A 5 -3.28 -23.76 6.04
N LYS A 6 -3.58 -24.35 7.20
CA LYS A 6 -3.16 -23.84 8.52
C LYS A 6 -1.64 -23.82 8.67
N GLU A 7 -0.96 -24.70 7.93
CA GLU A 7 0.49 -24.79 7.83
C GLU A 7 0.89 -25.02 6.37
N ILE A 8 1.89 -24.28 5.89
CA ILE A 8 2.45 -24.44 4.55
C ILE A 8 3.74 -25.26 4.67
N GLU A 9 3.87 -26.30 3.84
CA GLU A 9 5.10 -27.10 3.77
C GLU A 9 6.30 -26.22 3.38
N LYS A 10 7.45 -26.42 4.05
CA LYS A 10 8.65 -25.58 3.86
C LYS A 10 9.11 -25.48 2.40
N GLY A 11 8.99 -26.55 1.60
CA GLY A 11 9.36 -26.56 0.18
C GLY A 11 8.46 -25.65 -0.67
N VAL A 12 7.16 -25.64 -0.39
CA VAL A 12 6.20 -24.78 -1.07
C VAL A 12 6.45 -23.32 -0.67
N TYR A 13 6.67 -23.05 0.61
CA TYR A 13 7.03 -21.71 1.09
C TYR A 13 8.27 -21.15 0.37
N ALA A 14 9.36 -21.91 0.27
CA ALA A 14 10.58 -21.47 -0.41
C ALA A 14 10.35 -21.15 -1.90
N SER A 15 9.48 -21.93 -2.55
CA SER A 15 9.08 -21.72 -3.94
C SER A 15 8.24 -20.45 -4.11
N MET A 16 7.32 -20.17 -3.18
CA MET A 16 6.52 -18.94 -3.17
C MET A 16 7.39 -17.69 -3.00
N VAL A 17 8.29 -17.69 -2.00
CA VAL A 17 9.21 -16.56 -1.78
C VAL A 17 10.08 -16.30 -3.01
N SER A 18 10.59 -17.35 -3.64
CA SER A 18 11.37 -17.24 -4.87
C SER A 18 10.54 -16.66 -6.03
N ARG A 19 9.27 -17.08 -6.17
CA ARG A 19 8.38 -16.54 -7.20
C ARG A 19 8.10 -15.06 -6.98
N ILE A 20 7.85 -14.65 -5.74
CA ILE A 20 7.58 -13.25 -5.38
C ILE A 20 8.82 -12.39 -5.66
N LYS A 21 10.01 -12.83 -5.23
CA LYS A 21 11.28 -12.14 -5.51
C LYS A 21 11.51 -11.96 -7.00
N LEU A 22 11.26 -12.98 -7.81
CA LEU A 22 11.39 -12.89 -9.27
C LEU A 22 10.44 -11.86 -9.86
N LEU A 23 9.17 -11.87 -9.46
CA LEU A 23 8.17 -10.90 -9.94
C LEU A 23 8.54 -9.46 -9.57
N ALA A 24 9.08 -9.25 -8.37
CA ALA A 24 9.48 -7.95 -7.85
C ALA A 24 10.93 -7.53 -8.24
N GLU A 25 11.57 -8.27 -9.16
CA GLU A 25 12.94 -8.03 -9.65
C GLU A 25 14.03 -8.03 -8.54
N LEU A 26 13.80 -8.81 -7.48
CA LEU A 26 14.71 -8.95 -6.35
C LEU A 26 15.74 -10.07 -6.55
N LYS A 27 16.85 -9.99 -5.82
CA LYS A 27 17.92 -10.98 -5.88
C LYS A 27 17.55 -12.25 -5.12
N LEU A 28 17.40 -13.35 -5.85
CA LEU A 28 17.05 -14.68 -5.30
C LEU A 28 18.14 -15.28 -4.39
N ASN A 29 19.40 -14.96 -4.68
CA ASN A 29 20.56 -15.44 -3.93
C ASN A 29 20.78 -14.70 -2.61
N ILE A 30 20.22 -13.50 -2.45
CA ILE A 30 20.35 -12.71 -1.22
C ILE A 30 19.16 -13.00 -0.30
N LYS A 31 19.47 -13.42 0.93
CA LYS A 31 18.49 -13.72 1.99
C LYS A 31 18.84 -13.10 3.34
N SER A 32 20.03 -12.52 3.46
CA SER A 32 20.58 -11.96 4.69
C SER A 32 20.31 -10.47 4.85
N GLU A 33 19.75 -9.82 3.83
CA GLU A 33 19.54 -8.37 3.77
C GLU A 33 18.09 -8.07 3.41
N PRO A 34 17.51 -7.00 3.98
CA PRO A 34 16.21 -6.50 3.55
C PRO A 34 16.23 -6.07 2.08
N GLN A 35 15.17 -6.35 1.34
CA GLN A 35 15.01 -6.01 -0.07
C GLN A 35 13.60 -5.49 -0.34
N ASP A 36 13.51 -4.41 -1.10
CA ASP A 36 12.24 -3.80 -1.51
C ASP A 36 12.11 -3.81 -3.03
N GLY A 37 10.92 -4.16 -3.51
CA GLY A 37 10.62 -4.27 -4.93
C GLY A 37 9.19 -3.89 -5.24
N ARG A 38 8.88 -3.86 -6.53
CA ARG A 38 7.53 -3.55 -7.01
C ARG A 38 7.23 -4.34 -8.27
N PHE A 39 5.98 -4.68 -8.45
CA PHE A 39 5.48 -5.25 -9.68
C PHE A 39 4.02 -4.86 -9.88
N SER A 40 3.55 -4.90 -11.12
CA SER A 40 2.14 -4.62 -11.44
C SER A 40 1.42 -5.92 -11.77
N ILE A 41 0.19 -6.06 -11.28
CA ILE A 41 -0.69 -7.16 -11.66
C ILE A 41 -1.93 -6.60 -12.35
N ALA A 42 -2.30 -7.24 -13.45
CA ALA A 42 -3.61 -7.04 -14.05
C ALA A 42 -4.62 -7.87 -13.26
N PHE A 43 -5.52 -7.20 -12.55
CA PHE A 43 -6.62 -7.84 -11.84
C PHE A 43 -7.94 -7.36 -12.46
N GLU A 44 -8.66 -8.27 -13.10
CA GLU A 44 -9.86 -7.99 -13.89
C GLU A 44 -9.64 -6.89 -14.95
N LYS A 45 -10.12 -5.67 -14.70
CA LYS A 45 -10.00 -4.50 -15.59
C LYS A 45 -9.09 -3.40 -15.00
N LYS A 46 -8.43 -3.67 -13.88
CA LYS A 46 -7.61 -2.69 -13.17
C LYS A 46 -6.15 -3.14 -13.11
N GLN A 47 -5.25 -2.16 -13.17
CA GLN A 47 -3.84 -2.36 -12.87
C GLN A 47 -3.64 -2.08 -11.38
N VAL A 48 -3.12 -3.05 -10.63
CA VAL A 48 -2.80 -2.89 -9.22
C VAL A 48 -1.28 -2.88 -9.08
N GLU A 49 -0.73 -1.83 -8.47
CA GLU A 49 0.68 -1.79 -8.13
C GLU A 49 0.88 -2.52 -6.81
N VAL A 50 1.74 -3.53 -6.82
CA VAL A 50 2.11 -4.28 -5.61
C VAL A 50 3.52 -3.88 -5.22
N ARG A 51 3.66 -3.39 -3.99
CA ARG A 51 4.95 -3.16 -3.36
C ARG A 51 5.29 -4.32 -2.45
N VAL A 52 6.50 -4.83 -2.57
CA VAL A 52 6.98 -5.97 -1.81
C VAL A 52 8.15 -5.54 -0.95
N ALA A 53 8.11 -5.88 0.32
CA ALA A 53 9.24 -5.79 1.23
C ALA A 53 9.58 -7.19 1.73
N VAL A 54 10.85 -7.58 1.63
CA VAL A 54 11.37 -8.86 2.11
C VAL A 54 12.42 -8.57 3.18
N ALA A 55 12.33 -9.25 4.32
CA ALA A 55 13.31 -9.11 5.40
C ALA A 55 13.72 -10.49 5.96
N PRO A 56 14.97 -10.66 6.41
CA PRO A 56 15.41 -11.89 7.07
C PRO A 56 14.66 -12.14 8.38
N SER A 57 14.35 -13.40 8.68
CA SER A 57 13.68 -13.86 9.90
C SER A 57 14.29 -15.18 10.39
N GLU A 58 14.05 -15.56 11.65
CA GLU A 58 14.63 -16.78 12.25
C GLU A 58 14.28 -18.07 11.49
N PHE A 59 13.09 -18.12 10.88
CA PHE A 59 12.59 -19.30 10.17
C PHE A 59 12.60 -19.14 8.64
N GLY A 60 13.27 -18.11 8.10
CA GLY A 60 13.32 -17.84 6.67
C GLY A 60 13.28 -16.34 6.35
N GLU A 61 12.38 -15.96 5.45
CA GLU A 61 12.19 -14.57 5.01
C GLU A 61 10.76 -14.12 5.27
N SER A 62 10.59 -12.99 5.93
CA SER A 62 9.29 -12.33 6.05
C SER A 62 9.02 -11.54 4.78
N VAL A 63 7.86 -11.75 4.17
CA VAL A 63 7.44 -11.04 2.95
C VAL A 63 6.17 -10.27 3.25
N VAL A 64 6.22 -8.95 3.06
CA VAL A 64 5.07 -8.06 3.19
C VAL A 64 4.73 -7.52 1.81
N MET A 65 3.47 -7.62 1.43
CA MET A 65 2.95 -7.06 0.17
C MET A 65 1.92 -5.99 0.48
N ARG A 66 2.04 -4.84 -0.18
CA ARG A 66 1.07 -3.75 -0.13
C ARG A 66 0.50 -3.55 -1.51
N LEU A 67 -0.82 -3.67 -1.62
CA LEU A 67 -1.56 -3.43 -2.84
C LEU A 67 -1.98 -1.95 -2.86
N LEU A 68 -1.66 -1.28 -3.95
CA LEU A 68 -2.06 0.10 -4.21
C LEU A 68 -3.02 0.10 -5.40
N ASP A 69 -4.27 0.52 -5.16
CA ASP A 69 -5.22 0.82 -6.23
C ASP A 69 -4.95 2.25 -6.72
N PRO A 70 -4.44 2.45 -7.95
CA PRO A 70 -4.17 3.79 -8.48
C PRO A 70 -5.45 4.62 -8.63
N ASP A 71 -6.63 4.01 -8.79
CA ASP A 71 -7.90 4.74 -8.94
C ASP A 71 -8.34 5.41 -7.63
N ALA A 72 -7.87 4.90 -6.48
CA ALA A 72 -8.21 5.43 -5.17
C ALA A 72 -7.60 6.82 -4.89
N ILE A 73 -6.73 7.33 -5.76
CA ILE A 73 -6.02 8.61 -5.56
C ILE A 73 -6.87 9.80 -6.04
N ASN A 74 -7.87 9.59 -6.91
CA ASN A 74 -8.72 10.67 -7.44
C ASN A 74 -9.90 11.00 -6.50
N ILE A 75 -9.61 11.31 -5.23
CA ILE A 75 -10.62 11.75 -4.27
C ILE A 75 -10.77 13.26 -4.40
N SER A 76 -11.98 13.73 -4.72
CA SER A 76 -12.28 15.16 -4.76
C SER A 76 -12.27 15.76 -3.36
N LEU A 77 -11.98 17.07 -3.24
CA LEU A 77 -11.92 17.73 -1.93
C LEU A 77 -13.26 17.64 -1.19
N GLU A 78 -14.35 17.51 -1.94
CA GLU A 78 -15.72 17.29 -1.50
C GLU A 78 -15.88 15.95 -0.78
N GLU A 79 -15.28 14.89 -1.33
CA GLU A 79 -15.37 13.51 -0.87
C GLU A 79 -14.42 13.18 0.29
N LEU A 80 -13.50 14.08 0.64
CA LEU A 80 -12.59 13.92 1.79
C LEU A 80 -13.29 13.92 3.16
N GLY A 81 -14.62 14.06 3.22
CA GLY A 81 -15.39 14.05 4.46
C GLY A 81 -15.18 15.30 5.32
N LEU A 82 -14.61 16.37 4.75
CA LEU A 82 -14.44 17.65 5.45
C LEU A 82 -15.81 18.26 5.75
N ARG A 83 -15.94 18.85 6.94
CA ARG A 83 -17.11 19.66 7.28
C ARG A 83 -17.17 20.88 6.34
N PRO A 84 -18.38 21.36 5.97
CA PRO A 84 -18.53 22.51 5.08
C PRO A 84 -17.75 23.76 5.54
N ASP A 85 -17.73 24.01 6.85
CA ASP A 85 -17.07 25.19 7.44
C ASP A 85 -15.54 25.13 7.32
N ASP A 86 -14.96 23.93 7.46
CA ASP A 86 -13.51 23.71 7.33
C ASP A 86 -13.06 23.84 5.87
N ARG A 87 -13.94 23.50 4.91
CA ARG A 87 -13.68 23.62 3.47
C ARG A 87 -13.54 25.09 3.06
N CYS A 88 -14.46 25.94 3.51
CA CYS A 88 -14.45 27.36 3.22
C CYS A 88 -13.24 28.06 3.87
N ARG A 89 -12.92 27.70 5.13
CA ARG A 89 -11.79 28.30 5.86
C ARG A 89 -10.44 28.02 5.21
N ARG A 90 -10.19 26.79 4.71
CA ARG A 90 -8.93 26.46 4.02
C ARG A 90 -8.82 27.11 2.65
N LEU A 91 -9.92 27.20 1.89
CA LEU A 91 -9.93 27.90 0.61
C LEU A 91 -9.62 29.39 0.80
N LEU A 92 -10.27 30.04 1.77
CA LEU A 92 -10.03 31.45 2.09
C LEU A 92 -8.61 31.71 2.60
N HIS A 93 -8.06 30.81 3.45
CA HIS A 93 -6.68 30.91 3.91
C HIS A 93 -5.65 30.70 2.77
N SER A 94 -5.91 29.76 1.86
CA SER A 94 -5.06 29.57 0.66
C SER A 94 -5.12 30.74 -0.31
N MET A 95 -6.21 31.51 -0.29
CA MET A 95 -6.38 32.76 -1.04
C MET A 95 -5.87 34.00 -0.30
N GLY A 96 -5.21 33.83 0.86
CA GLY A 96 -4.64 34.93 1.64
C GLY A 96 -5.67 35.82 2.36
N ILE A 97 -6.93 35.40 2.43
CA ILE A 97 -8.00 36.13 3.10
C ILE A 97 -8.06 35.67 4.56
N GLY A 98 -7.56 36.50 5.47
CA GLY A 98 -7.62 36.24 6.91
C GLY A 98 -9.06 36.23 7.42
N THR A 99 -9.59 35.05 7.74
CA THR A 99 -10.94 34.92 8.28
C THR A 99 -10.93 35.07 9.80
N ASN A 100 -11.17 36.28 10.30
CA ASN A 100 -11.71 36.46 11.65
C ASN A 100 -13.23 36.24 11.55
N ALA A 101 -13.69 35.03 11.85
CA ALA A 101 -15.11 34.70 11.96
C ALA A 101 -15.37 34.04 13.32
N PRO A 102 -16.52 34.33 13.95
CA PRO A 102 -16.74 34.14 15.38
C PRO A 102 -16.80 32.66 15.75
N SER A 103 -16.36 32.36 16.99
CA SER A 103 -16.56 31.08 17.63
C SER A 103 -18.05 30.73 17.64
N VAL A 104 -18.40 29.64 16.97
CA VAL A 104 -19.69 28.96 17.13
C VAL A 104 -19.76 28.45 18.59
N PRO A 105 -20.92 28.54 19.28
CA PRO A 105 -21.07 28.02 20.64
C PRO A 105 -20.83 26.50 20.74
#